data_AF-A0A7V5NB06-F1
#
_entry.id   AF-A0A7V5NB06-F1
#
_cell.length_a   1.000
_cell.length_b   1.000
_cell.length_c   1.000
_cell.angle_alpha   90.00
_cell.angle_beta   90.00
_cell.angle_gamma   90.00
#
_symmetry.space_group_name_H-M   'P 1'
#
loop_
_entity.id
_entity.type
_entity.pdbx_description
1 polymer ?
#
loop_
_entity_poly.entity_id
_entity_poly.type
_entity_poly.pdbx_seq_one_letter_code
_entity_poly.pdbx_strand_id
1 'polypeptide(L)'
;MRKDYEKLFSQLKPAEPPAGLLERIIFAIKQEQELQHTKKLLFGFLCLLIVSFITTPLSFNMLVNQLENSGIFYFISTAVSDFHIFLNLWQDFSLAILESLPIFSLAAFVISIGIAIFTLRLFLYRKRLLLNYLFLNLKVR
;
A
#
# COMPACT_ATOMS: atom_id res chain seq x y z
N MET A 1 45.34 -25.91 27.24
CA MET A 1 43.88 -26.13 27.25
C MET A 1 43.61 -27.61 27.01
N ARG A 2 42.97 -28.30 27.97
CA ARG A 2 42.80 -29.77 28.00
C ARG A 2 41.74 -30.26 27.00
N LYS A 3 42.05 -31.36 26.30
CA LYS A 3 41.21 -32.07 25.31
C LYS A 3 40.19 -33.03 25.94
N ASP A 4 39.94 -32.92 27.24
CA ASP A 4 39.17 -33.91 28.01
C ASP A 4 37.65 -33.85 27.77
N TYR A 5 37.15 -32.86 27.00
CA TYR A 5 35.73 -32.72 26.70
C TYR A 5 35.22 -33.75 25.69
N GLU A 6 36.06 -34.23 24.75
CA GLU A 6 35.64 -35.24 23.75
C GLU A 6 35.25 -36.58 24.40
N LYS A 7 35.88 -36.92 25.53
CA LYS A 7 35.54 -38.14 26.30
C LYS A 7 34.17 -38.06 26.96
N LEU A 8 33.68 -36.87 27.31
CA LEU A 8 32.35 -36.68 27.90
C LEU A 8 31.23 -36.96 26.89
N PHE A 9 31.47 -36.67 25.60
CA PHE A 9 30.50 -36.91 24.54
C PHE A 9 30.54 -38.34 23.99
N SER A 10 31.65 -39.04 24.13
CA SER A 10 31.77 -40.46 23.70
C SER A 10 30.93 -41.46 24.51
N GLN A 11 30.44 -41.08 25.69
CA GLN A 11 29.63 -41.94 26.56
C GLN A 11 28.12 -41.67 26.48
N LEU A 12 27.70 -40.62 25.76
CA LEU A 12 26.29 -40.30 25.56
C LEU A 12 25.73 -41.22 24.47
N LYS A 13 25.02 -42.27 24.88
CA LYS A 13 24.12 -42.99 23.97
C LYS A 13 23.09 -41.98 23.44
N PRO A 14 22.90 -41.85 22.12
CA PRO A 14 21.88 -40.97 21.59
C PRO A 14 20.53 -41.45 22.13
N ALA A 15 19.91 -40.63 22.97
CA ALA A 15 18.55 -40.87 23.43
C ALA A 15 17.64 -40.81 22.21
N GLU A 16 16.80 -41.83 22.03
CA GLU A 16 15.80 -41.81 20.95
C GLU A 16 14.91 -40.57 21.13
N PRO A 17 14.79 -39.73 20.09
CA PRO A 17 13.96 -38.55 20.17
C PRO A 17 12.51 -38.98 20.41
N PRO A 18 11.76 -38.24 21.26
CA PRO A 18 10.36 -38.56 21.51
C PRO A 18 9.56 -38.56 20.20
N ALA A 19 8.66 -39.53 20.04
CA ALA A 19 7.82 -39.65 18.86
C ALA A 19 7.10 -38.33 18.58
N GLY A 20 7.19 -37.86 17.32
CA GLY A 20 6.58 -36.61 16.86
C GLY A 20 7.32 -35.31 17.20
N LEU A 21 8.55 -35.38 17.75
CA LEU A 21 9.40 -34.20 17.92
C LEU A 21 9.62 -33.46 16.58
N LEU A 22 9.85 -34.21 15.51
CA LEU A 22 10.07 -33.67 14.17
C LEU A 22 8.84 -32.92 13.65
N GLU A 23 7.63 -33.49 13.80
CA GLU A 23 6.39 -32.80 13.41
C GLU A 23 6.18 -31.51 14.20
N ARG A 24 6.47 -31.54 15.51
CA ARG A 24 6.35 -30.36 16.38
C ARG A 24 7.32 -29.25 15.98
N ILE A 25 8.56 -29.61 15.63
CA ILE A 25 9.57 -28.66 15.14
C ILE A 25 9.14 -28.08 13.79
N ILE A 26 8.70 -28.91 12.83
CA ILE A 26 8.22 -28.44 11.52
C ILE A 26 7.03 -27.49 11.68
N PHE A 27 6.08 -27.83 12.56
CA PHE A 27 4.92 -26.99 12.82
C PHE A 27 5.31 -25.64 13.43
N ALA A 28 6.23 -25.62 14.41
CA ALA A 28 6.73 -24.40 15.01
C ALA A 28 7.48 -23.51 14.00
N ILE A 29 8.30 -24.11 13.12
CA ILE A 29 9.00 -23.38 12.06
C ILE A 29 7.99 -22.75 11.09
N LYS A 30 6.97 -23.51 10.66
CA LYS A 30 5.94 -22.99 9.76
C LYS A 30 5.17 -21.82 10.39
N GLN A 31 4.81 -21.94 11.67
CA GLN A 31 4.11 -20.88 12.40
C GLN A 31 4.96 -19.60 12.49
N GLU A 32 6.25 -19.73 12.78
CA GLU A 32 7.16 -18.57 12.86
C GLU A 32 7.37 -17.91 11.48
N GLN A 33 7.47 -18.72 10.41
CA GLN A 33 7.55 -18.21 9.03
C GLN A 33 6.28 -17.44 8.63
N GLU A 34 5.10 -17.96 8.94
CA GLU A 34 3.83 -17.27 8.66
C GLU A 34 3.71 -15.96 9.46
N LEU A 35 4.19 -15.94 10.71
CA LEU A 35 4.26 -14.72 11.52
C LEU A 35 5.19 -13.68 10.91
N GLN A 36 6.40 -14.05 10.50
CA GLN A 36 7.34 -13.11 9.87
C GLN A 36 6.80 -12.56 8.54
N HIS A 37 6.19 -13.42 7.72
CA HIS A 37 5.57 -12.99 6.48
C HIS A 37 4.41 -12.01 6.72
N THR A 38 3.58 -12.28 7.74
CA THR A 38 2.47 -11.40 8.13
C THR A 38 2.99 -10.06 8.67
N LYS A 39 4.06 -10.05 9.46
CA LYS A 39 4.74 -8.82 9.93
C LYS A 39 5.22 -7.95 8.78
N LYS A 40 5.90 -8.55 7.80
CA LYS A 40 6.43 -7.82 6.62
C LYS A 40 5.31 -7.19 5.80
N LEU A 41 4.21 -7.93 5.60
CA LEU A 41 3.04 -7.42 4.90
C LEU A 41 2.32 -6.32 5.68
N LEU A 42 2.18 -6.46 6.99
CA LEU A 42 1.64 -5.43 7.88
C LEU A 42 2.43 -4.12 7.78
N PHE A 43 3.76 -4.22 7.81
CA PHE A 43 4.62 -3.05 7.67
C PHE A 43 4.45 -2.37 6.31
N GLY A 44 4.48 -3.15 5.21
CA GLY A 44 4.25 -2.62 3.87
C GLY A 44 2.86 -1.97 3.73
N PHE A 45 1.83 -2.57 4.31
CA PHE A 45 0.48 -2.01 4.36
C PHE A 45 0.45 -0.68 5.13
N LEU A 46 1.08 -0.61 6.30
CA LEU A 46 1.11 0.59 7.12
C LEU A 46 1.83 1.74 6.39
N CYS A 47 2.97 1.45 5.75
CA CYS A 47 3.67 2.42 4.92
C CYS A 47 2.79 2.93 3.76
N LEU A 48 2.13 2.02 3.03
CA LEU A 48 1.22 2.39 1.94
C LEU A 48 0.06 3.24 2.42
N LEU A 49 -0.50 2.94 3.58
CA LEU A 49 -1.59 3.70 4.19
C LEU A 49 -1.14 5.13 4.52
N ILE A 50 0.01 5.29 5.15
CA ILE A 50 0.57 6.62 5.47
C ILE A 50 0.80 7.41 4.19
N VAL A 51 1.45 6.80 3.19
CA VAL A 51 1.71 7.45 1.90
C VAL A 51 0.38 7.89 1.26
N SER A 52 -0.59 6.99 1.15
CA SER A 52 -1.90 7.29 0.58
C SER A 52 -2.63 8.41 1.33
N PHE A 53 -2.57 8.41 2.66
CA PHE A 53 -3.24 9.41 3.48
C PHE A 53 -2.64 10.80 3.30
N ILE A 54 -1.35 10.90 2.99
CA ILE A 54 -0.65 12.17 2.74
C ILE A 54 -0.84 12.60 1.28
N THR A 55 -0.62 11.70 0.32
CA THR A 55 -0.61 12.05 -1.10
C THR A 55 -1.99 12.39 -1.65
N THR A 56 -3.06 11.78 -1.14
CA THR A 56 -4.43 12.03 -1.61
C THR A 56 -4.89 13.47 -1.38
N PRO A 57 -4.89 14.01 -0.14
CA PRO A 57 -5.28 15.41 0.08
C PRO A 57 -4.30 16.40 -0.55
N LEU A 58 -3.00 16.08 -0.59
CA LEU A 58 -1.99 16.93 -1.22
C LEU A 58 -2.22 17.06 -2.73
N SER A 59 -2.41 15.94 -3.42
CA SER A 59 -2.69 15.94 -4.86
C SER A 59 -4.03 16.58 -5.20
N PHE A 60 -5.05 16.41 -4.34
CA PHE A 60 -6.32 17.09 -4.49
C PHE A 60 -6.18 18.62 -4.41
N ASN A 61 -5.51 19.13 -3.37
CA ASN A 61 -5.26 20.56 -3.21
C ASN A 61 -4.44 21.12 -4.39
N MET A 62 -3.43 20.38 -4.83
CA MET A 62 -2.62 20.76 -6.00
C MET A 62 -3.46 20.84 -7.27
N LEU A 63 -4.38 19.89 -7.49
CA LEU A 63 -5.29 19.89 -8.63
C LEU A 63 -6.25 21.08 -8.57
N VAL A 64 -6.89 21.33 -7.43
CA VAL A 64 -7.81 22.47 -7.27
C VAL A 64 -7.10 23.79 -7.53
N ASN A 65 -5.94 24.00 -6.91
CA ASN A 65 -5.14 25.22 -7.11
C ASN A 65 -4.76 25.42 -8.58
N GLN A 66 -4.41 24.37 -9.30
CA GLN A 66 -4.08 24.51 -10.73
C GLN A 66 -5.32 24.73 -11.60
N LEU A 67 -6.44 24.10 -11.28
CA LEU A 67 -7.70 24.33 -11.99
C LEU A 67 -8.17 25.78 -11.84
N GLU A 68 -8.09 26.36 -10.64
CA GLU A 68 -8.44 27.76 -10.41
C GLU A 68 -7.55 28.72 -11.19
N ASN A 69 -6.25 28.44 -11.28
CA ASN A 69 -5.28 29.29 -11.99
C ASN A 69 -5.26 29.08 -13.51
N SER A 70 -5.79 27.96 -14.01
CA SER A 70 -5.75 27.60 -15.44
C SER A 70 -6.76 28.36 -16.32
N GLY A 71 -7.79 28.95 -15.73
CA GLY A 71 -8.87 29.60 -16.48
C GLY A 71 -9.78 28.62 -17.25
N ILE A 72 -9.62 27.30 -17.09
CA ILE A 72 -10.47 26.28 -17.74
C ILE A 72 -11.96 26.55 -17.49
N PHE A 73 -12.32 26.91 -16.25
CA PHE A 73 -13.70 27.22 -15.90
C PHE A 73 -14.29 28.36 -16.73
N TYR A 74 -13.48 29.37 -17.07
CA TYR A 74 -13.90 30.48 -17.93
C TYR A 74 -14.15 30.01 -19.37
N PHE A 75 -13.28 29.15 -19.92
CA PHE A 75 -13.48 28.58 -21.26
C PHE A 75 -14.73 27.70 -21.31
N ILE A 76 -14.94 26.85 -20.30
CA ILE A 76 -16.12 25.99 -20.20
C ILE A 76 -17.38 26.84 -20.02
N SER A 77 -17.38 27.85 -19.14
CA SER A 77 -18.54 28.71 -18.93
C SER A 77 -18.91 29.49 -20.19
N THR A 78 -17.91 29.99 -20.92
CA THR A 78 -18.11 30.72 -22.18
C THR A 78 -18.67 29.79 -23.26
N ALA A 79 -18.14 28.56 -23.36
CA ALA A 79 -18.61 27.58 -24.33
C ALA A 79 -20.09 27.19 -24.12
N VAL A 80 -20.53 27.13 -22.86
CA VAL A 80 -21.91 26.81 -22.49
C VAL A 80 -22.83 28.03 -22.66
N SER A 81 -22.35 29.23 -22.31
CA SER A 81 -23.16 30.45 -22.33
C SER A 81 -23.39 30.98 -23.74
N ASP A 82 -22.37 30.94 -24.60
CA ASP A 82 -22.41 31.41 -25.99
C ASP A 82 -22.08 30.27 -26.96
N PHE A 83 -22.99 29.31 -27.05
CA PHE A 83 -22.81 28.12 -27.88
C PHE A 83 -22.59 28.45 -29.37
N HIS A 84 -23.13 29.57 -29.86
CA HIS A 84 -22.91 30.00 -31.24
C HIS A 84 -21.45 30.41 -31.50
N ILE A 85 -20.84 31.13 -30.56
CA ILE A 85 -19.42 31.51 -30.62
C ILE A 85 -18.55 30.26 -30.47
N PHE A 86 -18.92 29.37 -29.57
CA PHE A 86 -18.24 28.08 -29.40
C PHE A 86 -18.22 27.27 -30.69
N LEU A 87 -19.35 27.10 -31.40
CA LEU A 87 -19.38 26.34 -32.64
C LEU A 87 -18.51 26.97 -33.74
N ASN A 88 -18.47 28.30 -33.83
CA ASN A 88 -17.64 29.01 -34.81
C ASN A 88 -16.13 28.90 -34.50
N LEU A 89 -15.75 28.81 -33.22
CA LEU A 89 -14.37 28.77 -32.74
C LEU A 89 -14.04 27.46 -32.03
N TRP A 90 -14.72 26.36 -32.38
CA TRP A 90 -14.68 25.14 -31.57
C TRP A 90 -13.27 24.52 -31.49
N GLN A 91 -12.48 24.69 -32.56
CA GLN A 91 -11.08 24.25 -32.62
C GLN A 91 -10.22 25.03 -31.64
N ASP A 92 -10.30 26.36 -31.68
CA ASP A 92 -9.52 27.24 -30.80
C ASP A 92 -9.92 27.05 -29.33
N PHE A 93 -11.22 26.91 -29.05
CA PHE A 93 -11.71 26.59 -27.69
C PHE A 93 -11.21 25.23 -27.20
N SER A 94 -11.28 24.20 -28.04
CA SER A 94 -10.82 22.86 -27.66
C SER A 94 -9.31 22.85 -27.39
N LEU A 95 -8.54 23.58 -28.20
CA LEU A 95 -7.10 23.69 -28.06
C LEU A 95 -6.73 24.48 -26.80
N ALA A 96 -7.41 25.60 -26.52
CA ALA A 96 -7.23 26.37 -25.29
C ALA A 96 -7.58 25.57 -24.03
N ILE A 97 -8.66 24.78 -24.06
CA ILE A 97 -9.01 23.87 -22.95
C ILE A 97 -7.93 22.80 -22.77
N LEU A 98 -7.40 22.26 -23.86
CA LEU A 98 -6.35 21.24 -23.81
C LEU A 98 -5.02 21.77 -23.26
N GLU A 99 -4.64 22.99 -23.64
CA GLU A 99 -3.42 23.64 -23.16
C GLU A 99 -3.52 24.09 -21.70
N SER A 100 -4.72 24.48 -21.26
CA SER A 100 -4.96 24.90 -19.88
C SER A 100 -5.09 23.74 -18.90
N LEU A 101 -5.34 22.51 -19.38
CA LEU A 101 -5.48 21.32 -18.52
C LEU A 101 -4.21 21.07 -17.69
N PRO A 102 -4.32 20.97 -16.35
CA PRO A 102 -3.19 20.64 -15.47
C PRO A 102 -2.89 19.14 -15.49
N ILE A 103 -2.35 18.66 -16.62
CA ILE A 103 -2.10 17.23 -16.88
C ILE A 103 -1.29 16.58 -15.76
N PHE A 104 -0.26 17.26 -15.26
CA PHE A 104 0.60 16.74 -14.19
C PHE A 104 -0.15 16.54 -12.87
N SER A 105 -0.96 17.53 -12.46
CA SER A 105 -1.74 17.43 -11.22
C SER A 105 -2.84 16.41 -11.33
N LEU A 106 -3.47 16.31 -12.50
CA LEU A 106 -4.49 15.31 -12.78
C LEU A 106 -3.89 13.89 -12.73
N ALA A 107 -2.72 13.68 -13.35
CA ALA A 107 -2.01 12.41 -13.27
C ALA A 107 -1.60 12.05 -11.83
N ALA A 108 -1.04 13.01 -11.09
CA ALA A 108 -0.66 12.80 -9.69
C ALA A 108 -1.87 12.44 -8.81
N PHE A 109 -3.02 13.08 -9.04
CA PHE A 109 -4.27 12.79 -8.35
C PHE A 109 -4.80 11.39 -8.67
N VAL A 110 -4.82 11.01 -9.95
CA VAL A 110 -5.26 9.67 -10.39
C VAL A 110 -4.37 8.58 -9.79
N ILE A 111 -3.05 8.77 -9.80
CA ILE A 111 -2.11 7.82 -9.17
C ILE A 111 -2.37 7.73 -7.66
N SER A 112 -2.56 8.86 -6.99
CA SER A 112 -2.82 8.90 -5.55
C SER A 112 -4.11 8.17 -5.17
N ILE A 113 -5.19 8.39 -5.95
CA ILE A 113 -6.45 7.64 -5.81
C ILE A 113 -6.22 6.15 -6.08
N GLY A 114 -5.47 5.81 -7.13
CA GLY A 114 -5.16 4.41 -7.45
C GLY A 114 -4.47 3.69 -6.30
N ILE A 115 -3.48 4.34 -5.67
CA ILE A 115 -2.79 3.83 -4.48
C ILE A 115 -3.76 3.72 -3.30
N ALA A 116 -4.64 4.70 -3.09
CA ALA A 116 -5.64 4.66 -2.02
C ALA A 116 -6.61 3.49 -2.18
N ILE A 117 -7.16 3.29 -3.38
CA ILE A 117 -8.06 2.18 -3.68
C ILE A 117 -7.33 0.85 -3.55
N PHE A 118 -6.09 0.77 -4.06
CA PHE A 118 -5.27 -0.44 -3.92
C PHE A 118 -5.02 -0.80 -2.45
N THR A 119 -4.69 0.20 -1.63
CA THR A 119 -4.46 0.03 -0.18
C THR A 119 -5.75 -0.40 0.51
N LEU A 120 -6.89 0.20 0.18
CA LEU A 120 -8.20 -0.18 0.71
C LEU A 120 -8.58 -1.62 0.33
N ARG A 121 -8.35 -2.01 -0.94
CA ARG A 121 -8.61 -3.37 -1.42
C ARG A 121 -7.73 -4.40 -0.69
N LEU A 122 -6.45 -4.09 -0.49
CA LEU A 122 -5.52 -4.93 0.25
C LEU A 122 -5.98 -5.14 1.70
N PHE A 123 -6.44 -4.06 2.35
CA PHE A 123 -6.99 -4.10 3.70
C PHE A 123 -8.21 -5.02 3.80
N LEU A 124 -9.18 -4.86 2.90
CA LEU A 124 -10.41 -5.65 2.91
C LEU A 124 -10.15 -7.14 2.68
N TYR A 125 -9.25 -7.49 1.75
CA TYR A 125 -8.93 -8.88 1.43
C TYR A 125 -8.18 -9.60 2.57
N ARG A 126 -7.27 -8.90 3.26
CA ARG A 126 -6.44 -9.50 4.32
C ARG A 126 -6.87 -9.17 5.75
N LYS A 127 -8.05 -8.54 5.96
CA LYS A 127 -8.54 -8.14 7.30
C LYS A 127 -8.44 -9.25 8.35
N ARG A 128 -8.73 -10.49 7.95
CA ARG A 128 -8.71 -11.67 8.83
C ARG A 128 -7.30 -12.01 9.34
N LEU A 129 -6.27 -11.84 8.50
CA LEU A 129 -4.87 -12.06 8.89
C LEU A 129 -4.37 -10.95 9.82
N LEU A 130 -4.75 -9.69 9.56
CA LEU A 130 -4.38 -8.55 10.39
C LEU A 130 -4.98 -8.66 11.80
N LEU A 131 -6.27 -9.00 11.88
CA LEU A 131 -6.96 -9.23 13.15
C LEU A 131 -6.37 -10.42 13.91
N ASN A 132 -6.09 -11.53 13.22
CA ASN A 132 -5.51 -12.71 13.88
C ASN A 132 -4.11 -12.42 14.44
N TYR A 133 -3.28 -11.65 13.72
CA TYR A 133 -1.97 -11.22 14.22
C TYR A 133 -2.08 -10.30 15.45
N LEU A 134 -2.98 -9.31 15.42
CA LEU A 134 -3.22 -8.43 16.57
C LEU A 134 -3.71 -9.20 17.80
N PHE A 135 -4.64 -10.14 17.62
CA PHE A 135 -5.15 -10.98 18.71
C PHE A 135 -4.10 -11.97 19.25
N LEU A 136 -3.26 -12.56 18.40
CA LEU A 136 -2.20 -13.47 18.85
C LEU A 136 -1.18 -12.75 19.74
N ASN A 137 -0.79 -11.53 19.36
CA ASN A 137 0.20 -10.76 20.10
C ASN A 137 -0.35 -10.20 21.43
N LEU A 138 -1.66 -9.95 21.52
CA LEU A 138 -2.35 -9.55 22.76
C LEU A 138 -2.45 -10.67 23.80
N LYS A 139 -2.38 -11.94 23.38
CA LYS A 139 -2.49 -13.11 24.28
C LYS A 139 -1.14 -13.56 24.86
N VAL A 140 -0.04 -13.01 24.36
CA VAL A 140 1.34 -13.34 24.77
C VAL A 140 1.89 -12.34 25.81
N ARG A 141 1.09 -11.33 26.20
CA ARG A 141 1.32 -10.47 27.37
C ARG A 141 0.44 -10.89 28.53
#